data_AF-A0A8T0T8Q0-F1
#
_entry.id   AF-A0A8T0T8Q0-F1
#
_cell.length_a   1.000
_cell.length_b   1.000
_cell.length_c   1.000
_cell.angle_alpha   90.00
_cell.angle_beta   90.00
_cell.angle_gamma   90.00
#
_symmetry.space_group_name_H-M   'P 1'
#
loop_
_entity.id
_entity.type
_entity.pdbx_description
1 polymer ?
#
loop_
_entity_poly.entity_id
_entity_poly.type
_entity_poly.pdbx_seq_one_letter_code
_entity_poly.pdbx_strand_id
1 'polypeptide(L)'
;MLQVKLVPFNPEEEDASVLWTESKDVGKGFRCIRMVNNTRLGFDAFHGDKDHGGVHDGTTVVLWEWCKGENQSWKILPWGPEADSPAAGPGNASVGGVPVHTVRIFCKAGEDYSLTARNGTACLAPTNPRDEYQHWIKDMRHSNRVRDEEGYPAFALVNKVTGEAIKHSTGQGHPVKLVPYNPDYQDESVLWTESRDVGSGFRCVRMVNNIYLNFDAFHGDKAHGGVHDGTEIVLWKWCEGDNQRWKILPWCKCPSDLHESDENCLRPTVLYNHAIEIKFTQKDNIRMES
;
A
#
# COMPACT_ATOMS: atom_id res chain seq x y z
N MET A 1 13.98 16.86 23.94
CA MET A 1 13.79 16.53 22.51
C MET A 1 13.16 15.16 22.40
N LEU A 2 12.06 15.04 21.65
CA LEU A 2 11.38 13.77 21.42
C LEU A 2 11.85 13.22 20.07
N GLN A 3 12.49 12.05 20.08
CA GLN A 3 12.97 11.37 18.89
C GLN A 3 11.92 10.43 18.31
N VAL A 4 11.74 10.49 17.00
CA VAL A 4 10.91 9.57 16.21
C VAL A 4 11.40 8.13 16.38
N LYS A 5 10.47 7.21 16.67
CA LYS A 5 10.75 5.77 16.77
C LYS A 5 9.78 4.95 15.93
N LEU A 6 10.28 3.83 15.42
CA LEU A 6 9.52 2.85 14.66
C LEU A 6 8.83 1.85 15.60
N VAL A 7 7.61 1.44 15.25
CA VAL A 7 6.87 0.40 15.98
C VAL A 7 6.16 -0.57 15.01
N PRO A 8 5.80 -1.78 15.45
CA PRO A 8 4.93 -2.67 14.68
C PRO A 8 3.52 -2.09 14.51
N PHE A 9 2.94 -2.26 13.32
CA PHE A 9 1.56 -1.88 13.02
C PHE A 9 0.57 -2.88 13.64
N ASN A 10 -0.46 -2.36 14.30
CA ASN A 10 -1.59 -3.13 14.84
C ASN A 10 -2.92 -2.52 14.36
N PRO A 11 -3.64 -3.14 13.41
CA PRO A 11 -4.88 -2.58 12.87
C PRO A 11 -6.05 -2.62 13.86
N GLU A 12 -5.95 -3.43 14.92
CA GLU A 12 -7.01 -3.62 15.93
C GLU A 12 -6.98 -2.53 17.02
N GLU A 13 -5.95 -1.68 17.04
CA GLU A 13 -5.73 -0.69 18.07
C GLU A 13 -5.60 0.71 17.44
N GLU A 14 -6.62 1.55 17.65
CA GLU A 14 -6.53 2.96 17.30
C GLU A 14 -5.55 3.67 18.24
N ASP A 15 -4.39 4.03 17.71
CA ASP A 15 -3.42 4.83 18.43
C ASP A 15 -3.12 6.12 17.67
N ALA A 16 -3.66 7.21 18.19
CA ALA A 16 -3.51 8.52 17.57
C ALA A 16 -2.06 9.04 17.53
N SER A 17 -1.10 8.39 18.21
CA SER A 17 0.31 8.75 18.15
C SER A 17 1.06 8.21 16.91
N VAL A 18 0.44 7.32 16.12
CA VAL A 18 0.89 6.96 14.75
C VAL A 18 0.20 7.70 13.63
N LEU A 19 -0.83 8.48 13.96
CA LEU A 19 -1.62 9.18 12.95
C LEU A 19 -1.07 10.59 12.73
N TRP A 20 -0.92 10.94 11.45
CA TRP A 20 -0.35 12.22 11.02
C TRP A 20 -1.32 12.97 10.11
N THR A 21 -1.23 14.29 10.15
CA THR A 21 -1.95 15.19 9.24
C THR A 21 -0.97 16.00 8.42
N GLU A 22 -1.31 16.22 7.16
CA GLU A 22 -0.65 17.22 6.34
C GLU A 22 -1.35 18.57 6.50
N SER A 23 -0.57 19.64 6.67
CA SER A 23 -1.11 20.99 6.59
C SER A 23 -1.51 21.35 5.16
N LYS A 24 -2.10 22.55 5.01
CA LYS A 24 -2.13 23.22 3.70
C LYS A 24 -0.70 23.39 3.16
N ASP A 25 -0.59 23.57 1.85
CA ASP A 25 0.67 23.87 1.17
C ASP A 25 1.34 25.10 1.80
N VAL A 26 2.62 24.94 2.20
CA VAL A 26 3.45 26.00 2.78
C VAL A 26 4.42 26.60 1.74
N GLY A 27 4.33 26.17 0.48
CA GLY A 27 5.11 26.64 -0.65
C GLY A 27 5.67 25.48 -1.48
N LYS A 28 5.62 25.60 -2.81
CA LYS A 28 6.27 24.67 -3.78
C LYS A 28 5.87 23.20 -3.61
N GLY A 29 4.67 22.90 -3.12
CA GLY A 29 4.22 21.52 -2.89
C GLY A 29 4.59 20.96 -1.53
N PHE A 30 5.28 21.71 -0.67
CA PHE A 30 5.65 21.27 0.68
C PHE A 30 4.51 21.51 1.67
N ARG A 31 4.44 20.65 2.70
CA ARG A 31 3.43 20.66 3.77
C ARG A 31 4.12 20.39 5.11
N CYS A 32 3.51 20.81 6.21
CA CYS A 32 3.91 20.36 7.53
C CYS A 32 3.27 19.00 7.81
N ILE A 33 4.03 18.05 8.33
CA ILE A 33 3.51 16.78 8.85
C ILE A 33 3.37 16.92 10.36
N ARG A 34 2.15 16.79 10.89
CA ARG A 34 1.82 17.06 12.30
C ARG A 34 1.11 15.88 12.93
N MET A 35 1.31 15.69 14.24
CA MET A 35 0.59 14.65 14.96
C MET A 35 -0.92 14.95 14.95
N VAL A 36 -1.75 13.92 14.79
CA VAL A 36 -3.21 14.05 14.92
C VAL A 36 -3.60 14.40 16.36
N ASN A 37 -2.97 13.78 17.36
CA ASN A 37 -3.29 13.99 18.77
C ASN A 37 -2.66 15.27 19.37
N ASN A 38 -1.67 15.88 18.71
CA ASN A 38 -1.06 17.13 19.13
C ASN A 38 -0.53 17.93 17.93
N THR A 39 -1.41 18.74 17.34
CA THR A 39 -1.11 19.53 16.14
C THR A 39 -0.12 20.68 16.35
N ARG A 40 0.37 20.91 17.59
CA ARG A 40 1.48 21.83 17.86
C ARG A 40 2.83 21.24 17.50
N LEU A 41 2.95 19.91 17.52
CA LEU A 41 4.16 19.17 17.23
C LEU A 41 4.11 18.60 15.80
N GLY A 42 5.22 18.78 15.09
CA GLY A 42 5.40 18.22 13.75
C GLY A 42 6.82 17.73 13.52
N PHE A 43 7.03 17.11 12.36
CA PHE A 43 8.35 16.65 11.95
C PHE A 43 9.31 17.82 11.74
N ASP A 44 10.48 17.70 12.34
CA ASP A 44 11.60 18.62 12.23
C ASP A 44 12.86 17.81 11.93
N ALA A 45 13.53 18.12 10.82
CA ALA A 45 14.89 17.64 10.59
C ALA A 45 15.82 18.44 11.52
N PHE A 46 16.26 17.80 12.59
CA PHE A 46 16.96 18.48 13.68
C PHE A 46 18.26 19.09 13.17
N HIS A 47 18.41 20.41 13.32
CA HIS A 47 19.53 21.19 12.75
C HIS A 47 19.67 21.05 11.22
N GLY A 48 18.59 20.65 10.55
CA GLY A 48 18.54 20.50 9.09
C GLY A 48 18.37 21.82 8.34
N ASP A 49 18.30 22.94 9.03
CA ASP A 49 18.26 24.27 8.43
C ASP A 49 19.66 24.76 8.03
N LYS A 50 19.71 25.78 7.16
CA LYS A 50 20.96 26.29 6.58
C LYS A 50 21.91 26.87 7.62
N ASP A 51 21.40 27.40 8.73
CA ASP A 51 22.24 28.02 9.77
C ASP A 51 22.99 26.96 10.58
N HIS A 52 22.54 25.70 10.53
CA HIS A 52 23.15 24.57 11.23
C HIS A 52 23.79 23.54 10.28
N GLY A 53 24.01 23.89 9.01
CA GLY A 53 24.70 23.05 8.02
C GLY A 53 23.80 22.23 7.10
N GLY A 54 22.48 22.32 7.27
CA GLY A 54 21.50 21.66 6.42
C GLY A 54 21.31 20.17 6.74
N VAL A 55 20.38 19.54 6.01
CA VAL A 55 20.13 18.10 6.10
C VAL A 55 21.31 17.33 5.50
N HIS A 56 21.77 16.30 6.21
CA HIS A 56 22.85 15.39 5.80
C HIS A 56 22.53 13.94 6.20
N ASP A 57 23.35 12.99 5.77
CA ASP A 57 23.20 11.59 6.19
C ASP A 57 23.27 11.48 7.72
N GLY A 58 22.32 10.76 8.32
CA GLY A 58 22.15 10.67 9.76
C GLY A 58 21.44 11.86 10.44
N THR A 59 20.96 12.87 9.72
CA THR A 59 20.10 13.92 10.31
C THR A 59 18.88 13.28 10.97
N THR A 60 18.70 13.56 12.26
CA THR A 60 17.62 12.96 13.06
C THR A 60 16.32 13.72 12.83
N VAL A 61 15.22 12.99 12.62
CA VAL A 61 13.88 13.59 12.62
C VAL A 61 13.34 13.59 14.05
N VAL A 62 12.91 14.76 14.51
CA VAL A 62 12.40 14.98 15.87
C VAL A 62 11.02 15.61 15.83
N LEU A 63 10.32 15.58 16.95
CA LEU A 63 9.12 16.38 17.14
C LEU A 63 9.49 17.74 17.71
N TRP A 64 9.06 18.79 17.03
CA TRP A 64 9.28 20.16 17.46
C TRP A 64 8.05 21.03 17.23
N GLU A 65 7.97 22.14 17.95
CA GLU A 65 6.94 23.15 17.70
C GLU A 65 7.17 23.80 16.34
N TRP A 66 6.07 24.15 15.66
CA TRP A 66 6.15 24.79 14.35
C TRP A 66 6.81 26.18 14.45
N CYS A 67 8.03 26.27 13.93
CA CYS A 67 8.86 27.48 13.88
C CYS A 67 8.94 28.09 12.48
N LYS A 68 8.22 27.54 11.49
CA LYS A 68 8.22 27.97 10.08
C LYS A 68 9.58 27.81 9.39
N GLY A 69 10.40 26.87 9.86
CA GLY A 69 11.69 26.54 9.25
C GLY A 69 11.53 25.69 7.98
N GLU A 70 12.49 25.80 7.05
CA GLU A 70 12.56 24.92 5.87
C GLU A 70 12.71 23.45 6.28
N ASN A 71 13.43 23.20 7.38
CA ASN A 71 13.66 21.88 7.99
C ASN A 71 12.38 21.23 8.59
N GLN A 72 11.26 21.96 8.60
CA GLN A 72 9.95 21.48 9.04
C GLN A 72 8.93 21.34 7.88
N SER A 73 9.38 21.59 6.65
CA SER A 73 8.56 21.55 5.44
C SER A 73 8.90 20.29 4.66
N TRP A 74 7.91 19.43 4.45
CA TRP A 74 8.10 18.10 3.89
C TRP A 74 7.32 17.94 2.59
N LYS A 75 7.87 17.14 1.67
CA LYS A 75 7.18 16.73 0.46
C LYS A 75 7.15 15.20 0.45
N ILE A 76 5.95 14.63 0.46
CA ILE A 76 5.77 13.19 0.33
C ILE A 76 5.67 12.90 -1.16
N LEU A 77 6.65 12.17 -1.69
CA LEU A 77 6.74 11.83 -3.10
C LEU A 77 6.76 10.31 -3.29
N PRO A 78 6.30 9.83 -4.45
CA PRO A 78 6.64 8.50 -4.95
C PRO A 78 8.13 8.20 -4.81
N TRP A 79 8.48 6.97 -4.42
CA TRP A 79 9.86 6.53 -4.50
C TRP A 79 10.27 6.31 -5.97
N GLY A 80 11.37 6.91 -6.41
CA GLY A 80 11.96 6.74 -7.74
C GLY A 80 11.88 7.98 -8.65
N PRO A 81 12.25 7.86 -9.94
CA PRO A 81 12.36 8.99 -10.90
C PRO A 81 11.05 9.75 -11.16
N GLU A 82 9.93 9.17 -10.73
CA GLU A 82 8.59 9.77 -10.79
C GLU A 82 8.42 10.90 -9.77
N ALA A 83 9.29 10.98 -8.75
CA ALA A 83 9.38 12.08 -7.79
C ALA A 83 9.67 13.44 -8.47
N ASP A 84 10.42 13.41 -9.58
CA ASP A 84 10.93 14.59 -10.29
C ASP A 84 10.26 14.81 -11.67
N SER A 85 9.31 13.96 -12.03
CA SER A 85 8.67 14.01 -13.34
C SER A 85 7.65 15.16 -13.44
N PRO A 86 7.73 16.04 -14.46
CA PRO A 86 6.72 17.09 -14.71
C PRO A 86 5.38 16.53 -15.24
N ALA A 87 5.27 15.19 -15.33
CA ALA A 87 4.12 14.47 -15.85
C ALA A 87 2.95 14.40 -14.84
N ALA A 88 2.45 15.56 -14.44
CA ALA A 88 1.04 15.73 -14.07
C ALA A 88 0.19 15.90 -15.34
N GLY A 89 0.36 14.98 -16.30
CA GLY A 89 -0.30 14.95 -17.61
C GLY A 89 -1.30 13.79 -17.72
N PRO A 90 -2.30 13.91 -18.61
CA PRO A 90 -3.54 13.15 -18.56
C PRO A 90 -3.30 11.69 -18.97
N GLY A 91 -3.19 10.80 -17.99
CA GLY A 91 -2.94 9.38 -18.24
C GLY A 91 -2.72 8.57 -16.97
N ASN A 92 -2.30 9.20 -15.87
CA ASN A 92 -2.33 8.57 -14.55
C ASN A 92 -3.71 8.79 -13.93
N ALA A 93 -4.38 7.69 -13.57
CA ALA A 93 -5.61 7.73 -12.79
C ALA A 93 -5.34 8.50 -11.49
N SER A 94 -5.63 9.79 -11.50
CA SER A 94 -5.52 10.68 -10.36
C SER A 94 -6.82 10.59 -9.60
N VAL A 95 -6.73 10.27 -8.32
CA VAL A 95 -7.85 10.26 -7.39
C VAL A 95 -7.62 11.42 -6.45
N GLY A 96 -8.37 12.51 -6.61
CA GLY A 96 -8.19 13.71 -5.79
C GLY A 96 -6.81 14.38 -5.91
N GLY A 97 -6.07 14.16 -7.00
CA GLY A 97 -4.76 14.79 -7.25
C GLY A 97 -3.56 14.09 -6.62
N VAL A 98 -3.73 12.89 -6.05
CA VAL A 98 -2.62 12.05 -5.56
C VAL A 98 -2.26 11.01 -6.64
N PRO A 99 -0.97 10.85 -7.01
CA PRO A 99 -0.52 9.76 -7.90
C PRO A 99 -0.87 8.41 -7.28
N VAL A 100 -1.60 7.58 -8.01
CA VAL A 100 -2.02 6.26 -7.53
C VAL A 100 -0.94 5.24 -7.90
N HIS A 101 -0.25 4.73 -6.89
CA HIS A 101 0.73 3.66 -7.06
C HIS A 101 0.05 2.36 -7.49
N THR A 102 0.69 1.64 -8.41
CA THR A 102 0.22 0.31 -8.80
C THR A 102 0.84 -0.77 -7.90
N VAL A 103 0.10 -1.87 -7.73
CA VAL A 103 0.48 -3.03 -6.95
C VAL A 103 0.52 -4.27 -7.84
N ARG A 104 1.44 -5.17 -7.50
CA ARG A 104 1.54 -6.54 -8.00
C ARG A 104 0.77 -7.45 -7.05
N ILE A 105 -0.06 -8.32 -7.63
CA ILE A 105 -0.83 -9.31 -6.89
C ILE A 105 -0.39 -10.69 -7.33
N PHE A 106 0.04 -11.53 -6.40
CA PHE A 106 0.53 -12.88 -6.72
C PHE A 106 0.16 -13.89 -5.66
N CYS A 107 0.11 -15.15 -6.08
CA CYS A 107 -0.29 -16.29 -5.28
C CYS A 107 0.94 -17.04 -4.76
N LYS A 108 0.88 -17.59 -3.54
CA LYS A 108 1.95 -18.41 -2.97
C LYS A 108 2.20 -19.68 -3.79
N ALA A 109 1.18 -20.23 -4.45
CA ALA A 109 1.32 -21.39 -5.32
C ALA A 109 2.14 -21.13 -6.61
N GLY A 110 2.38 -19.87 -6.97
CA GLY A 110 3.13 -19.47 -8.16
C GLY A 110 3.60 -18.02 -8.03
N GLU A 111 4.66 -17.78 -7.27
CA GLU A 111 5.16 -16.43 -6.97
C GLU A 111 5.83 -15.73 -8.16
N ASP A 112 6.13 -16.47 -9.24
CA ASP A 112 6.61 -15.99 -10.55
C ASP A 112 5.47 -15.61 -11.51
N TYR A 113 4.21 -15.79 -11.09
CA TYR A 113 3.03 -15.36 -11.79
C TYR A 113 2.45 -14.09 -11.15
N SER A 114 1.68 -13.33 -11.92
CA SER A 114 0.95 -12.16 -11.44
C SER A 114 -0.46 -12.16 -11.98
N LEU A 115 -1.36 -11.59 -11.17
CA LEU A 115 -2.73 -11.35 -11.58
C LEU A 115 -2.75 -10.36 -12.74
N THR A 116 -3.47 -10.70 -13.81
CA THR A 116 -3.61 -9.89 -15.01
C THR A 116 -5.05 -9.84 -15.48
N ALA A 117 -5.47 -8.70 -16.01
CA ALA A 117 -6.76 -8.56 -16.68
C ALA A 117 -6.65 -9.06 -18.13
N ARG A 118 -7.41 -10.10 -18.48
CA ARG A 118 -7.45 -10.66 -19.84
C ARG A 118 -8.87 -11.11 -20.18
N ASN A 119 -9.32 -10.81 -21.39
CA ASN A 119 -10.61 -11.29 -21.94
C ASN A 119 -11.84 -11.08 -21.03
N GLY A 120 -11.90 -9.96 -20.30
CA GLY A 120 -13.02 -9.63 -19.41
C GLY A 120 -13.03 -10.36 -18.06
N THR A 121 -11.93 -11.04 -17.70
CA THR A 121 -11.73 -11.67 -16.39
C THR A 121 -10.31 -11.43 -15.85
N ALA A 122 -10.04 -11.91 -14.65
CA ALA A 122 -8.71 -11.90 -14.03
C ALA A 122 -8.15 -13.32 -13.96
N CYS A 123 -6.90 -13.48 -14.39
CA CYS A 123 -6.18 -14.76 -14.36
C CYS A 123 -4.72 -14.54 -13.98
N LEU A 124 -3.98 -15.62 -13.73
CA LEU A 124 -2.53 -15.57 -13.51
C LEU A 124 -1.78 -15.72 -14.84
N ALA A 125 -0.73 -14.93 -14.99
CA ALA A 125 0.20 -15.01 -16.11
C ALA A 125 1.64 -14.83 -15.62
N PRO A 126 2.66 -15.33 -16.35
CA PRO A 126 4.05 -15.09 -16.00
C PRO A 126 4.31 -13.60 -15.79
N THR A 127 5.01 -13.27 -14.71
CA THR A 127 5.25 -11.89 -14.34
C THR A 127 6.07 -11.17 -15.41
N ASN A 128 5.51 -10.08 -15.89
CA ASN A 128 6.16 -9.18 -16.84
C ASN A 128 5.91 -7.74 -16.37
N PRO A 129 6.90 -7.05 -15.78
CA PRO A 129 6.74 -5.68 -15.33
C PRO A 129 6.33 -4.70 -16.44
N ARG A 130 6.58 -5.04 -17.72
CA ARG A 130 6.19 -4.25 -18.89
C ARG A 130 4.75 -4.49 -19.34
N ASP A 131 4.09 -5.53 -18.83
CA ASP A 131 2.67 -5.78 -19.07
C ASP A 131 1.83 -4.97 -18.09
N GLU A 132 1.35 -3.81 -18.54
CA GLU A 132 0.55 -2.91 -17.70
C GLU A 132 -0.78 -3.53 -17.26
N TYR A 133 -1.29 -4.58 -17.92
CA TYR A 133 -2.47 -5.30 -17.46
C TYR A 133 -2.21 -6.10 -16.18
N GLN A 134 -0.95 -6.30 -15.78
CA GLN A 134 -0.57 -6.87 -14.48
C GLN A 134 -0.51 -5.81 -13.36
N HIS A 135 -0.75 -4.54 -13.69
CA HIS A 135 -0.68 -3.44 -12.74
C HIS A 135 -2.07 -3.13 -12.22
N TRP A 136 -2.23 -3.23 -10.90
CA TRP A 136 -3.49 -2.99 -10.22
C TRP A 136 -3.40 -1.79 -9.31
N ILE A 137 -4.51 -1.13 -9.06
CA ILE A 137 -4.67 -0.08 -8.07
C ILE A 137 -5.43 -0.72 -6.91
N LYS A 138 -4.87 -0.61 -5.69
CA LYS A 138 -5.59 -0.95 -4.46
C LYS A 138 -6.27 0.31 -3.92
N ASP A 139 -7.54 0.47 -4.25
CA ASP A 139 -8.31 1.65 -3.85
C ASP A 139 -8.87 1.47 -2.43
N MET A 140 -8.40 2.30 -1.51
CA MET A 140 -8.78 2.27 -0.08
C MET A 140 -9.87 3.29 0.26
N ARG A 141 -10.51 3.99 -0.69
CA ARG A 141 -11.42 5.12 -0.38
C ARG A 141 -12.58 4.76 0.56
N HIS A 142 -13.06 3.52 0.52
CA HIS A 142 -14.14 3.04 1.40
C HIS A 142 -13.64 2.40 2.69
N SER A 143 -12.32 2.33 2.91
CA SER A 143 -11.68 1.62 4.01
C SER A 143 -11.91 2.22 5.39
N ASN A 144 -12.64 3.33 5.53
CA ASN A 144 -13.03 3.90 6.83
C ASN A 144 -14.51 3.66 7.16
N ARG A 145 -15.30 3.21 6.18
CA ARG A 145 -16.76 3.04 6.33
C ARG A 145 -17.20 1.59 6.19
N VAL A 146 -16.46 0.80 5.41
CA VAL A 146 -16.79 -0.60 5.14
C VAL A 146 -15.72 -1.49 5.76
N ARG A 147 -16.18 -2.50 6.50
CA ARG A 147 -15.38 -3.56 7.11
C ARG A 147 -16.02 -4.90 6.79
N ASP A 148 -15.23 -5.97 6.79
CA ASP A 148 -15.80 -7.32 6.81
C ASP A 148 -16.28 -7.72 8.21
N GLU A 149 -16.85 -8.92 8.33
CA GLU A 149 -17.38 -9.48 9.58
C GLU A 149 -16.33 -9.57 10.70
N GLU A 150 -15.05 -9.66 10.35
CA GLU A 150 -13.94 -9.69 11.31
C GLU A 150 -13.36 -8.30 11.61
N GLY A 151 -13.87 -7.23 10.98
CA GLY A 151 -13.40 -5.86 11.20
C GLY A 151 -12.27 -5.39 10.27
N TYR A 152 -11.91 -6.15 9.23
CA TYR A 152 -10.84 -5.75 8.31
C TYR A 152 -11.31 -4.70 7.29
N PRO A 153 -10.48 -3.69 6.96
CA PRO A 153 -10.82 -2.62 6.03
C PRO A 153 -11.03 -3.10 4.59
N ALA A 154 -12.11 -2.61 3.98
CA ALA A 154 -12.43 -2.88 2.59
C ALA A 154 -11.54 -2.12 1.60
N PHE A 155 -11.27 -2.72 0.44
CA PHE A 155 -10.62 -2.09 -0.70
C PHE A 155 -11.16 -2.62 -2.04
N ALA A 156 -11.00 -1.85 -3.11
CA ALA A 156 -11.22 -2.33 -4.47
C ALA A 156 -9.89 -2.62 -5.17
N LEU A 157 -9.87 -3.62 -6.05
CA LEU A 157 -8.75 -3.92 -6.93
C LEU A 157 -9.12 -3.51 -8.34
N VAL A 158 -8.54 -2.43 -8.83
CA VAL A 158 -8.87 -1.80 -10.12
C VAL A 158 -7.71 -1.98 -11.08
N ASN A 159 -7.94 -2.53 -12.27
CA ASN A 159 -6.88 -2.67 -13.24
C ASN A 159 -6.45 -1.29 -13.78
N LYS A 160 -5.14 -1.03 -13.84
CA LYS A 160 -4.59 0.25 -14.30
C LYS A 160 -5.00 0.59 -15.73
N VAL A 161 -5.02 -0.41 -16.62
CA VAL A 161 -5.26 -0.21 -18.05
C VAL A 161 -6.74 -0.15 -18.37
N THR A 162 -7.54 -1.08 -17.83
CA THR A 162 -8.96 -1.16 -18.18
C THR A 162 -9.85 -0.26 -17.33
N GLY A 163 -9.40 0.14 -16.14
CA GLY A 163 -10.23 0.86 -15.18
C GLY A 163 -11.35 0.00 -14.57
N GLU A 164 -11.30 -1.32 -14.77
CA GLU A 164 -12.29 -2.26 -14.25
C GLU A 164 -11.86 -2.80 -12.89
N ALA A 165 -12.82 -2.96 -11.98
CA ALA A 165 -12.62 -3.59 -10.69
C ALA A 165 -12.95 -5.09 -10.73
N ILE A 166 -12.26 -5.86 -9.90
CA ILE A 166 -12.61 -7.26 -9.66
C ILE A 166 -13.92 -7.32 -8.87
N LYS A 167 -14.94 -7.95 -9.45
CA LYS A 167 -16.26 -8.17 -8.84
C LYS A 167 -16.40 -9.61 -8.35
N HIS A 168 -17.12 -9.75 -7.24
CA HIS A 168 -17.61 -11.03 -6.74
C HIS A 168 -18.38 -11.78 -7.83
N SER A 169 -18.34 -13.11 -7.77
CA SER A 169 -19.16 -13.99 -8.59
C SER A 169 -20.38 -14.49 -7.78
N THR A 170 -21.20 -15.35 -8.39
CA THR A 170 -22.45 -15.86 -7.80
C THR A 170 -22.24 -16.92 -6.72
N GLY A 171 -21.02 -17.41 -6.50
CA GLY A 171 -20.75 -18.41 -5.47
C GLY A 171 -19.46 -19.19 -5.69
N GLN A 172 -19.30 -20.26 -4.91
CA GLN A 172 -18.11 -21.12 -4.96
C GLN A 172 -17.88 -21.72 -6.36
N GLY A 173 -16.62 -21.77 -6.79
CA GLY A 173 -16.16 -22.34 -8.06
C GLY A 173 -16.38 -21.43 -9.27
N HIS A 174 -17.07 -20.31 -9.12
CA HIS A 174 -17.29 -19.38 -10.22
C HIS A 174 -16.17 -18.35 -10.33
N PRO A 175 -15.64 -18.09 -11.54
CA PRO A 175 -14.63 -17.07 -11.78
C PRO A 175 -15.08 -15.69 -11.34
N VAL A 176 -14.13 -14.90 -10.84
CA VAL A 176 -14.34 -13.45 -10.64
C VAL A 176 -14.58 -12.76 -11.99
N LYS A 177 -15.24 -11.61 -11.95
CA LYS A 177 -15.53 -10.81 -13.14
C LYS A 177 -14.82 -9.47 -13.08
N LEU A 178 -14.56 -8.89 -14.24
CA LEU A 178 -14.17 -7.48 -14.33
C LEU A 178 -15.39 -6.65 -14.70
N VAL A 179 -15.58 -5.53 -14.02
CA VAL A 179 -16.64 -4.55 -14.31
C VAL A 179 -16.10 -3.13 -14.20
N PRO A 180 -16.64 -2.16 -14.96
CA PRO A 180 -16.24 -0.76 -14.82
C PRO A 180 -16.32 -0.28 -13.37
N TYR A 181 -15.25 0.35 -12.89
CA TYR A 181 -15.20 0.85 -11.51
C TYR A 181 -15.76 2.27 -11.42
N ASN A 182 -16.71 2.49 -10.50
CA ASN A 182 -17.20 3.81 -10.15
C ASN A 182 -16.81 4.14 -8.70
N PRO A 183 -15.80 4.98 -8.45
CA PRO A 183 -15.36 5.28 -7.10
C PRO A 183 -16.31 6.17 -6.29
N ASP A 184 -17.27 6.83 -6.94
CA ASP A 184 -18.26 7.67 -6.26
C ASP A 184 -19.45 6.87 -5.73
N TYR A 185 -19.52 5.58 -6.09
CA TYR A 185 -20.58 4.67 -5.66
C TYR A 185 -20.00 3.49 -4.88
N GLN A 186 -20.45 3.32 -3.64
CA GLN A 186 -20.04 2.19 -2.80
C GLN A 186 -20.75 0.90 -3.26
N ASP A 187 -20.20 0.22 -4.27
CA ASP A 187 -20.61 -1.12 -4.67
C ASP A 187 -19.83 -2.18 -3.86
N GLU A 188 -20.45 -2.77 -2.85
CA GLU A 188 -19.81 -3.82 -2.03
C GLU A 188 -19.40 -5.05 -2.83
N SER A 189 -20.02 -5.30 -3.99
CA SER A 189 -19.69 -6.47 -4.81
C SER A 189 -18.33 -6.36 -5.53
N VAL A 190 -17.68 -5.19 -5.49
CA VAL A 190 -16.29 -5.02 -5.96
C VAL A 190 -15.30 -4.79 -4.82
N LEU A 191 -15.76 -4.90 -3.57
CA LEU A 191 -14.95 -4.67 -2.38
C LEU A 191 -14.46 -5.98 -1.78
N TRP A 192 -13.20 -5.99 -1.40
CA TRP A 192 -12.46 -7.12 -0.87
C TRP A 192 -11.78 -6.72 0.44
N THR A 193 -11.40 -7.71 1.24
CA THR A 193 -10.57 -7.53 2.44
C THR A 193 -9.37 -8.46 2.42
N GLU A 194 -8.32 -8.07 3.14
CA GLU A 194 -7.18 -8.91 3.43
C GLU A 194 -7.33 -9.45 4.85
N SER A 195 -7.25 -10.77 5.02
CA SER A 195 -7.27 -11.38 6.36
C SER A 195 -6.01 -11.02 7.17
N ARG A 196 -5.97 -11.47 8.43
CA ARG A 196 -4.68 -11.66 9.13
C ARG A 196 -3.68 -12.46 8.29
N ASP A 197 -2.40 -12.30 8.63
CA ASP A 197 -1.32 -13.10 8.06
C ASP A 197 -1.55 -14.59 8.32
N VAL A 198 -1.52 -15.41 7.26
CA VAL A 198 -1.67 -16.87 7.30
C VAL A 198 -0.34 -17.61 7.09
N GLY A 199 0.77 -16.88 7.15
CA GLY A 199 2.15 -17.35 7.07
C GLY A 199 2.98 -16.54 6.08
N SER A 200 4.19 -16.14 6.49
CA SER A 200 5.22 -15.54 5.62
C SER A 200 4.79 -14.26 4.88
N GLY A 201 3.90 -13.47 5.49
CA GLY A 201 3.40 -12.23 4.88
C GLY A 201 2.25 -12.44 3.89
N PHE A 202 1.76 -13.67 3.72
CA PHE A 202 0.61 -13.97 2.86
C PHE A 202 -0.71 -13.83 3.62
N ARG A 203 -1.76 -13.42 2.91
CA ARG A 203 -3.11 -13.22 3.44
C ARG A 203 -4.15 -13.83 2.50
N CYS A 204 -5.35 -14.05 2.98
CA CYS A 204 -6.50 -14.35 2.13
C CYS A 204 -7.07 -13.04 1.58
N VAL A 205 -7.46 -13.01 0.31
CA VAL A 205 -8.25 -11.92 -0.27
C VAL A 205 -9.70 -12.39 -0.33
N ARG A 206 -10.57 -11.77 0.46
CA ARG A 206 -11.92 -12.28 0.77
C ARG A 206 -12.99 -11.30 0.33
N MET A 207 -14.20 -11.78 0.03
CA MET A 207 -15.32 -10.86 -0.20
C MET A 207 -15.59 -10.06 1.08
N VAL A 208 -15.84 -8.76 0.96
CA VAL A 208 -16.14 -7.93 2.13
C VAL A 208 -17.43 -8.33 2.84
N ASN A 209 -18.44 -8.80 2.08
CA ASN A 209 -19.77 -9.13 2.58
C ASN A 209 -19.96 -10.64 2.87
N ASN A 210 -18.97 -11.47 2.58
CA ASN A 210 -19.00 -12.92 2.82
C ASN A 210 -17.58 -13.48 2.92
N ILE A 211 -17.00 -13.43 4.12
CA ILE A 211 -15.60 -13.82 4.36
C ILE A 211 -15.33 -15.32 4.16
N TYR A 212 -16.37 -16.15 4.01
CA TYR A 212 -16.22 -17.58 3.73
C TYR A 212 -15.76 -17.87 2.30
N LEU A 213 -15.87 -16.90 1.38
CA LEU A 213 -15.39 -17.01 0.01
C LEU A 213 -14.20 -16.08 -0.23
N ASN A 214 -13.12 -16.66 -0.74
CA ASN A 214 -11.86 -15.96 -1.01
C ASN A 214 -11.32 -16.26 -2.41
N PHE A 215 -10.36 -15.47 -2.85
CA PHE A 215 -9.60 -15.71 -4.07
C PHE A 215 -8.92 -17.08 -4.01
N ASP A 216 -9.14 -17.87 -5.06
CA ASP A 216 -8.51 -19.16 -5.27
C ASP A 216 -7.95 -19.20 -6.69
N ALA A 217 -6.66 -19.47 -6.82
CA ALA A 217 -6.07 -19.81 -8.11
C ALA A 217 -6.54 -21.22 -8.48
N PHE A 218 -7.51 -21.31 -9.40
CA PHE A 218 -8.27 -22.52 -9.62
C PHE A 218 -7.38 -23.67 -10.08
N HIS A 219 -7.39 -24.77 -9.32
CA HIS A 219 -6.49 -25.92 -9.54
C HIS A 219 -5.00 -25.54 -9.57
N GLY A 220 -4.64 -24.40 -8.97
CA GLY A 220 -3.26 -23.92 -8.88
C GLY A 220 -2.40 -24.68 -7.87
N ASP A 221 -2.96 -25.68 -7.18
CA ASP A 221 -2.22 -26.54 -6.27
C ASP A 221 -1.43 -27.64 -7.02
N LYS A 222 -0.42 -28.18 -6.36
CA LYS A 222 0.50 -29.17 -6.96
C LYS A 222 -0.19 -30.46 -7.41
N ALA A 223 -1.33 -30.85 -6.82
CA ALA A 223 -2.02 -32.08 -7.20
C ALA A 223 -2.71 -31.95 -8.58
N HIS A 224 -2.97 -30.72 -9.03
CA HIS A 224 -3.61 -30.43 -10.30
C HIS A 224 -2.69 -29.78 -11.34
N GLY A 225 -1.37 -29.77 -11.09
CA GLY A 225 -0.36 -29.27 -12.03
C GLY A 225 0.23 -27.91 -11.66
N GLY A 226 -0.28 -27.26 -10.60
CA GLY A 226 0.19 -25.96 -10.16
C GLY A 226 -0.36 -24.80 -10.98
N VAL A 227 0.06 -23.59 -10.62
CA VAL A 227 -0.24 -22.38 -11.39
C VAL A 227 0.44 -22.44 -12.77
N HIS A 228 -0.27 -22.00 -13.80
CA HIS A 228 0.23 -21.84 -15.16
C HIS A 228 -0.35 -20.57 -15.81
N ASP A 229 0.11 -20.22 -17.02
CA ASP A 229 -0.45 -19.08 -17.75
C ASP A 229 -1.93 -19.32 -18.05
N GLY A 230 -2.77 -18.34 -17.71
CA GLY A 230 -4.21 -18.42 -17.82
C GLY A 230 -4.93 -19.09 -16.64
N THR A 231 -4.26 -19.47 -15.55
CA THR A 231 -4.96 -20.00 -14.35
C THR A 231 -6.00 -18.99 -13.86
N GLU A 232 -7.27 -19.40 -13.87
CA GLU A 232 -8.40 -18.54 -13.50
C GLU A 232 -8.41 -18.24 -12.00
N ILE A 233 -8.92 -17.05 -11.64
CA ILE A 233 -9.24 -16.75 -10.25
C ILE A 233 -10.72 -17.02 -10.01
N VAL A 234 -11.01 -17.95 -9.11
CA VAL A 234 -12.36 -18.30 -8.70
C VAL A 234 -12.59 -17.93 -7.24
N LEU A 235 -13.84 -18.01 -6.83
CA LEU A 235 -14.21 -17.92 -5.43
C LEU A 235 -14.26 -19.30 -4.82
N TRP A 236 -13.56 -19.51 -3.72
CA TRP A 236 -13.58 -20.79 -3.03
C TRP A 236 -13.67 -20.64 -1.53
N LYS A 237 -14.16 -21.68 -0.85
CA LYS A 237 -14.09 -21.75 0.61
C LYS A 237 -12.65 -21.92 1.05
N TRP A 238 -12.29 -21.36 2.19
CA TRP A 238 -10.93 -21.51 2.71
C TRP A 238 -10.61 -23.00 2.98
N CYS A 239 -9.56 -23.50 2.34
CA CYS A 239 -9.05 -24.86 2.44
C CYS A 239 -7.57 -24.90 2.86
N GLU A 240 -7.02 -23.77 3.29
CA GLU A 240 -5.62 -23.62 3.75
C GLU A 240 -4.54 -23.85 2.68
N GLY A 241 -4.94 -24.01 1.41
CA GLY A 241 -4.06 -24.25 0.28
C GLY A 241 -3.18 -23.04 -0.07
N ASP A 242 -2.00 -23.30 -0.65
CA ASP A 242 -1.11 -22.24 -1.12
C ASP A 242 -1.72 -21.44 -2.28
N ASN A 243 -2.67 -22.03 -3.02
CA ASN A 243 -3.43 -21.40 -4.10
C ASN A 243 -4.44 -20.34 -3.61
N GLN A 244 -4.62 -20.20 -2.29
CA GLN A 244 -5.53 -19.24 -1.65
C GLN A 244 -4.78 -18.16 -0.84
N ARG A 245 -3.46 -18.15 -0.92
CA ARG A 245 -2.58 -17.27 -0.16
C ARG A 245 -1.99 -16.23 -1.09
N TRP A 246 -2.22 -14.97 -0.79
CA TRP A 246 -1.95 -13.85 -1.69
C TRP A 246 -1.04 -12.82 -1.05
N LYS A 247 -0.27 -12.15 -1.89
CA LYS A 247 0.46 -10.92 -1.56
C LYS A 247 0.04 -9.83 -2.52
N ILE A 248 -0.21 -8.65 -1.96
CA ILE A 248 -0.46 -7.42 -2.68
C ILE A 248 0.66 -6.46 -2.30
N LEU A 249 1.63 -6.28 -3.19
CA LEU A 249 2.83 -5.47 -2.92
C LEU A 249 2.94 -4.34 -3.95
N PRO A 250 3.56 -3.21 -3.62
CA PRO A 250 3.86 -2.17 -4.62
C PRO A 250 4.63 -2.74 -5.81
N TRP A 251 4.32 -2.28 -7.02
CA TRP A 251 5.19 -2.48 -8.17
C TRP A 251 6.44 -1.61 -8.00
N CYS A 252 7.51 -2.19 -7.46
CA CYS A 252 8.84 -1.56 -7.48
C CYS A 252 9.55 -2.00 -8.77
N LYS A 253 10.06 -1.05 -9.57
CA LYS A 253 10.88 -1.39 -10.76
C LYS A 253 12.07 -2.25 -10.34
N CYS A 254 12.33 -3.34 -11.06
CA CYS A 254 13.49 -4.18 -10.81
C CYS A 254 14.79 -3.39 -11.08
N PRO A 255 15.87 -3.63 -10.32
CA PRO A 255 17.18 -3.01 -10.56
C PRO A 255 17.75 -3.26 -11.96
N SER A 256 17.26 -4.28 -12.67
CA SER A 256 17.67 -4.60 -14.05
C SER A 256 17.28 -3.54 -15.09
N ASP A 257 16.44 -2.57 -14.72
CA ASP A 257 16.09 -1.42 -15.57
C ASP A 257 16.93 -0.16 -15.22
N LEU A 258 17.94 -0.27 -14.34
CA LEU A 258 18.86 0.82 -13.96
C LEU A 258 20.15 0.77 -14.81
N HIS A 259 20.58 1.92 -15.33
CA HIS A 259 21.85 2.05 -16.05
C HIS A 259 23.04 2.01 -15.06
N GLU A 260 24.20 1.56 -15.55
CA GLU A 260 25.47 1.36 -14.82
C GLU A 260 25.98 2.57 -14.00
N SER A 261 25.41 3.77 -14.17
CA SER A 261 25.72 4.95 -13.34
C SER A 261 25.06 4.95 -11.95
N ASP A 262 24.07 4.08 -11.72
CA ASP A 262 23.25 4.09 -10.50
C ASP A 262 23.68 3.04 -9.45
N GLU A 263 24.69 2.22 -9.75
CA GLU A 263 25.15 1.11 -8.90
C GLU A 263 25.80 1.54 -7.57
N ASN A 264 26.19 2.81 -7.43
CA ASN A 264 26.83 3.30 -6.19
C ASN A 264 25.85 3.53 -5.02
N CYS A 265 24.54 3.35 -5.20
CA CYS A 265 23.55 3.56 -4.13
C CYS A 265 23.04 2.27 -3.48
N LEU A 266 23.52 1.09 -3.90
CA LEU A 266 23.03 -0.20 -3.41
C LEU A 266 23.99 -0.82 -2.39
N ARG A 267 23.78 -0.50 -1.11
CA ARG A 267 23.99 -1.48 -0.05
C ARG A 267 22.62 -1.91 0.49
N PRO A 268 22.34 -3.23 0.55
CA PRO A 268 21.00 -3.74 0.81
C PRO A 268 20.66 -3.61 2.29
N THR A 269 19.76 -2.69 2.62
CA THR A 269 18.96 -2.82 3.84
C THR A 269 17.62 -3.41 3.42
N VAL A 270 17.45 -4.67 3.80
CA VAL A 270 16.24 -5.47 3.63
C VAL A 270 15.01 -4.68 4.11
N LEU A 271 14.18 -4.22 3.17
CA LEU A 271 12.86 -3.67 3.48
C LEU A 271 11.83 -4.79 3.24
N TYR A 272 11.72 -5.70 4.20
CA TYR A 272 10.51 -6.48 4.39
C TYR A 272 9.39 -5.51 4.79
N ASN A 273 8.23 -5.63 4.13
CA ASN A 273 6.89 -5.33 4.62
C ASN A 273 6.83 -4.44 5.87
N HIS A 274 6.69 -3.12 5.75
CA HIS A 274 5.97 -2.33 6.74
C HIS A 274 5.53 -1.02 6.09
N ALA A 275 4.23 -0.72 6.14
CA ALA A 275 3.83 0.68 6.22
C ALA A 275 4.56 1.24 7.46
N ILE A 276 5.48 2.17 7.24
CA ILE A 276 6.24 2.79 8.31
C ILE A 276 5.31 3.80 8.97
N GLU A 277 4.70 3.41 10.08
CA GLU A 277 4.00 4.32 10.98
C GLU A 277 4.82 4.51 12.26
N ILE A 278 5.02 5.78 12.62
CA ILE A 278 5.92 6.25 13.67
C ILE A 278 5.09 6.52 14.94
N LYS A 279 5.40 5.89 16.07
CA LYS A 279 4.67 6.01 17.36
C LYS A 279 5.61 6.43 18.49
N PHE A 280 5.10 7.11 19.53
CA PHE A 280 5.91 7.56 20.68
C PHE A 280 5.27 7.19 22.02
N THR A 281 6.10 6.81 23.00
CA THR A 281 5.70 6.68 24.41
C THR A 281 6.06 7.94 25.19
N GLN A 282 5.07 8.53 25.86
CA GLN A 282 5.30 9.54 26.90
C GLN A 282 5.87 8.81 28.12
N LYS A 283 7.12 9.10 28.50
CA LYS A 283 7.60 8.65 29.81
C LYS A 283 6.91 9.50 30.87
N ASP A 284 6.02 8.88 31.62
CA ASP A 284 5.63 9.38 32.92
C ASP A 284 6.88 9.56 33.77
N ASN A 285 7.20 10.81 34.09
CA ASN A 285 7.71 11.19 35.40
C ASN A 285 7.49 12.68 35.62
N ILE A 286 6.56 12.95 36.53
CA ILE A 286 6.38 14.22 37.21
C ILE A 286 7.68 14.57 37.95
N ARG A 287 8.18 15.80 37.76
CA ARG A 287 8.54 16.68 38.88
C ARG A 287 8.35 18.13 38.46
N MET A 288 7.39 18.77 39.12
CA MET A 288 7.33 20.21 39.25
C MET A 288 8.57 20.66 40.04
N GLU A 289 9.31 21.63 39.52
CA GLU A 289 9.91 22.66 40.35
C GLU A 289 9.64 24.02 39.69
N SER A 290 9.27 24.97 40.54
CA SER A 290 8.82 26.33 40.28
C SER A 290 9.86 27.23 39.63
#